data_AF-A0A661SC82-F1
#
_entry.id   AF-A0A661SC82-F1
#
_cell.length_a   1.000
_cell.length_b   1.000
_cell.length_c   1.000
_cell.angle_alpha   90.00
_cell.angle_beta   90.00
_cell.angle_gamma   90.00
#
_symmetry.space_group_name_H-M   'P 1'
#
loop_
_entity.id
_entity.type
_entity.pdbx_description
1 polymer ?
#
loop_
_entity_poly.entity_id
_entity_poly.type
_entity_poly.pdbx_seq_one_letter_code
_entity_poly.pdbx_strand_id
1 'polypeptide(L)'
;MKKLLPPGDFRRYAVSTRYPRKLAGMVPFRQIGEGVYEVGWAVRRIRIIVLSRIPRKEKNALWLLFSTLPENVEYGAGHCRHSDEMSTLINDLFKKCRMEGIAMPYTMEDYQRDYVREHIHKLPPEERFRGLGLSGEEVRKITESKKQPR
;
A
#
# COMPACT_ATOMS: atom_id res chain seq x y z
N MET A 1 -18.89 14.54 -22.15
CA MET A 1 -18.96 14.73 -20.69
C MET A 1 -19.40 13.43 -20.03
N LYS A 2 -18.64 12.88 -19.07
CA LYS A 2 -19.09 11.69 -18.29
C LYS A 2 -20.29 12.10 -17.43
N LYS A 3 -21.39 11.34 -17.53
CA LYS A 3 -22.62 11.58 -16.75
C LYS A 3 -22.30 11.34 -15.27
N LEU A 4 -22.42 12.37 -14.44
CA LEU A 4 -22.20 12.26 -13.00
C LEU A 4 -23.33 11.42 -12.37
N LEU A 5 -22.98 10.66 -11.33
CA LEU A 5 -23.98 9.91 -10.57
C LEU A 5 -24.97 10.86 -9.88
N PRO A 6 -26.22 10.44 -9.65
CA PRO A 6 -27.18 11.25 -8.91
C PRO A 6 -26.72 11.47 -7.44
N PRO A 7 -27.10 12.60 -6.80
CA PRO A 7 -26.69 12.91 -5.43
C PRO A 7 -26.97 11.82 -4.40
N GLY A 8 -28.02 11.01 -4.60
CA GLY A 8 -28.39 9.89 -3.72
C GLY A 8 -27.40 8.72 -3.72
N ASP A 9 -26.55 8.61 -4.74
CA ASP A 9 -25.53 7.55 -4.83
C ASP A 9 -24.25 7.92 -4.07
N PHE A 10 -24.07 9.21 -3.76
CA PHE A 10 -22.97 9.68 -2.91
C PHE A 10 -23.29 9.41 -1.44
N ARG A 11 -22.84 8.24 -0.97
CA ARG A 11 -22.95 7.87 0.45
C ARG A 11 -21.81 8.50 1.26
N ARG A 12 -22.08 8.73 2.54
CA ARG A 12 -21.08 9.20 3.50
C ARG A 12 -20.38 8.02 4.12
N TYR A 13 -19.06 8.05 4.09
CA TYR A 13 -18.22 7.01 4.66
C TYR A 13 -17.35 7.60 5.76
N ALA A 14 -17.16 6.83 6.81
CA ALA A 14 -16.09 7.00 7.76
C ALA A 14 -15.28 5.70 7.81
N VAL A 15 -13.98 5.82 8.00
CA VAL A 15 -13.08 4.67 8.12
C VAL A 15 -12.47 4.69 9.52
N SER A 16 -12.45 3.53 10.17
CA SER A 16 -11.80 3.35 11.46
C SER A 16 -10.90 2.14 11.40
N THR A 17 -9.68 2.26 11.93
CA THR A 17 -8.74 1.15 11.96
C THR A 17 -9.19 0.06 12.95
N ARG A 18 -9.81 0.43 14.07
CA ARG A 18 -10.34 -0.47 15.11
C ARG A 18 -11.83 -0.25 15.30
N TYR A 19 -12.52 -1.21 15.93
CA TYR A 19 -13.94 -1.03 16.23
C TYR A 19 -14.14 0.11 17.26
N PRO A 20 -14.90 1.18 16.91
CA PRO A 20 -14.99 2.38 17.74
C PRO A 20 -15.98 2.17 18.90
N ARG A 21 -15.58 1.40 19.91
CA ARG A 21 -16.43 0.98 21.04
C ARG A 21 -17.15 2.14 21.73
N LYS A 22 -16.44 3.26 21.96
CA LYS A 22 -17.04 4.45 22.60
C LYS A 22 -18.17 5.03 21.76
N LEU A 23 -17.98 5.17 20.46
CA LEU A 23 -19.01 5.67 19.55
C LEU A 23 -20.18 4.68 19.44
N ALA A 24 -19.90 3.38 19.41
CA ALA A 24 -20.92 2.34 19.38
C ALA A 24 -21.79 2.28 20.64
N GLY A 25 -21.28 2.78 21.78
CA GLY A 25 -22.07 2.95 23.00
C GLY A 25 -22.94 4.21 23.00
N MET A 26 -22.68 5.17 22.10
CA MET A 26 -23.42 6.45 22.03
C MET A 26 -24.52 6.45 20.98
N VAL A 27 -24.32 5.71 19.87
CA VAL A 27 -25.26 5.65 18.75
C VAL A 27 -25.42 4.21 18.27
N PRO A 28 -26.60 3.82 17.75
CA PRO A 28 -26.82 2.45 17.30
C PRO A 28 -26.02 2.17 16.02
N PHE A 29 -25.23 1.09 16.07
CA PHE A 29 -24.51 0.55 14.91
C PHE A 29 -25.31 -0.61 14.33
N ARG A 30 -25.86 -0.44 13.13
CA ARG A 30 -26.46 -1.55 12.38
C ARG A 30 -25.40 -2.21 11.52
N GLN A 31 -25.06 -3.46 11.80
CA GLN A 31 -24.16 -4.20 10.92
C GLN A 31 -24.87 -4.54 9.61
N ILE A 32 -24.27 -4.14 8.49
CA ILE A 32 -24.78 -4.44 7.13
C ILE A 32 -23.85 -5.36 6.35
N GLY A 33 -22.66 -5.60 6.88
CA GLY A 33 -21.68 -6.55 6.38
C GLY A 33 -20.57 -6.75 7.41
N GLU A 34 -19.72 -7.75 7.20
CA GLU A 34 -18.56 -7.97 8.06
C GLU A 34 -17.59 -6.79 7.97
N GLY A 35 -17.33 -6.13 9.09
CA GLY A 35 -16.54 -4.90 9.16
C GLY A 35 -17.21 -3.65 8.60
N VAL A 36 -18.50 -3.71 8.24
CA VAL A 36 -19.25 -2.57 7.69
C VAL A 36 -20.52 -2.32 8.49
N TYR A 37 -20.61 -1.11 9.05
CA TYR A 37 -21.69 -0.68 9.92
C TYR A 37 -22.38 0.55 9.35
N GLU A 38 -23.66 0.69 9.62
CA GLU A 38 -24.44 1.89 9.32
C GLU A 38 -24.86 2.56 10.62
N VAL A 39 -24.66 3.87 10.68
CA VAL A 39 -25.01 4.71 11.82
C VAL A 39 -25.91 5.84 11.33
N GLY A 40 -26.99 6.08 12.06
CA GLY A 40 -27.82 7.26 11.89
C GLY A 40 -27.20 8.44 12.63
N TRP A 41 -27.00 9.56 11.93
CA TRP A 41 -26.62 10.83 12.51
C TRP A 41 -27.61 11.90 12.03
N ALA A 42 -28.52 12.31 12.92
CA ALA A 42 -29.68 13.15 12.57
C ALA A 42 -30.44 12.55 11.38
N VAL A 43 -30.59 13.28 10.28
CA VAL A 43 -31.28 12.84 9.05
C VAL A 43 -30.38 12.06 8.08
N ARG A 44 -29.11 11.82 8.43
CA ARG A 44 -28.11 11.25 7.52
C ARG A 44 -27.70 9.85 7.96
N ARG A 45 -27.45 8.98 6.98
CA ARG A 45 -26.84 7.68 7.20
C ARG A 45 -25.36 7.73 6.86
N ILE A 46 -24.53 7.29 7.79
CA ILE A 46 -23.08 7.22 7.63
C ILE A 46 -22.68 5.75 7.68
N ARG A 47 -21.89 5.33 6.70
CA ARG A 47 -21.33 3.99 6.66
C ARG A 47 -19.94 4.00 7.27
N ILE A 48 -19.76 3.23 8.32
CA ILE A 48 -18.48 3.09 9.01
C ILE A 48 -17.83 1.78 8.58
N ILE A 49 -16.66 1.88 7.97
CA ILE A 49 -15.82 0.75 7.56
C ILE A 49 -14.77 0.55 8.66
N VAL A 50 -14.73 -0.64 9.26
CA VAL A 50 -13.83 -0.99 10.36
C VAL A 50 -12.76 -1.96 9.88
N LEU A 51 -11.56 -1.45 9.61
CA LEU A 51 -10.49 -2.19 8.91
C LEU A 51 -10.01 -3.44 9.67
N SER A 52 -10.04 -3.44 11.01
CA SER A 52 -9.70 -4.61 11.82
C SER A 52 -10.74 -5.75 11.76
N ARG A 53 -11.89 -5.52 11.09
CA ARG A 53 -13.00 -6.49 11.00
C ARG A 53 -13.37 -6.79 9.54
N ILE A 54 -12.64 -6.25 8.57
CA ILE A 54 -12.88 -6.56 7.16
C ILE A 54 -12.32 -7.97 6.88
N PRO A 55 -13.08 -8.83 6.17
CA PRO A 55 -12.61 -10.19 5.88
C PRO A 55 -11.50 -10.19 4.84
N ARG A 56 -10.56 -11.14 5.00
CA ARG A 56 -9.47 -11.39 4.05
C ARG A 56 -9.97 -11.95 2.74
N LYS A 57 -10.22 -11.07 1.79
CA LYS A 57 -10.65 -11.38 0.42
C LYS A 57 -9.90 -10.45 -0.52
N GLU A 58 -9.58 -10.90 -1.72
CA GLU A 58 -8.80 -10.13 -2.71
C GLU A 58 -9.43 -8.75 -2.99
N LYS A 59 -10.76 -8.69 -3.14
CA LYS A 59 -11.52 -7.43 -3.30
C LYS A 59 -11.39 -6.43 -2.14
N ASN A 60 -10.93 -6.90 -0.98
CA ASN A 60 -10.73 -6.09 0.22
C ASN A 60 -9.25 -5.77 0.46
N ALA A 61 -8.33 -6.23 -0.39
CA ALA A 61 -6.89 -6.11 -0.17
C ALA A 61 -6.45 -4.66 0.10
N LEU A 62 -7.04 -3.68 -0.60
CA LEU A 62 -6.78 -2.27 -0.36
C LEU A 62 -7.18 -1.82 1.06
N TRP A 63 -8.33 -2.25 1.57
CA TRP A 63 -8.76 -1.93 2.93
C TRP A 63 -7.86 -2.59 3.98
N LEU A 64 -7.42 -3.82 3.69
CA LEU A 64 -6.57 -4.60 4.57
C LEU A 64 -5.14 -4.03 4.67
N LEU A 65 -4.63 -3.46 3.57
CA LEU A 65 -3.35 -2.76 3.51
C LEU A 65 -3.25 -1.60 4.53
N PHE A 66 -4.35 -0.92 4.81
CA PHE A 66 -4.41 0.19 5.75
C PHE A 66 -4.95 -0.21 7.13
N SER A 67 -5.04 -1.52 7.41
CA SER A 67 -5.43 -2.02 8.73
C SER A 67 -4.35 -1.78 9.77
N THR A 68 -4.72 -1.76 11.05
CA THR A 68 -3.74 -1.77 12.17
C THR A 68 -3.32 -3.17 12.59
N LEU A 69 -3.85 -4.21 11.93
CA LEU A 69 -3.54 -5.60 12.22
C LEU A 69 -2.45 -6.09 11.24
N PRO A 70 -1.24 -6.45 11.70
CA PRO A 70 -0.12 -6.85 10.83
C PRO A 70 -0.52 -7.91 9.81
N GLU A 71 -1.25 -8.94 10.25
CA GLU A 71 -1.68 -10.05 9.41
C GLU A 71 -2.66 -9.65 8.29
N ASN A 72 -3.39 -8.54 8.47
CA ASN A 72 -4.22 -7.97 7.42
C ASN A 72 -3.40 -7.11 6.46
N VAL A 73 -2.41 -6.39 6.97
CA VAL A 73 -1.51 -5.58 6.14
C VAL A 73 -0.68 -6.48 5.23
N GLU A 74 -0.14 -7.60 5.75
CA GLU A 74 0.56 -8.62 4.96
C GLU A 74 -0.31 -9.17 3.84
N TYR A 75 -1.54 -9.58 4.17
CA TYR A 75 -2.49 -10.07 3.17
C TYR A 75 -2.80 -8.99 2.12
N GLY A 76 -3.05 -7.76 2.57
CA GLY A 76 -3.32 -6.62 1.70
C GLY A 76 -2.19 -6.34 0.73
N ALA A 77 -0.95 -6.29 1.23
CA ALA A 77 0.25 -6.04 0.41
C ALA A 77 0.45 -7.13 -0.66
N GLY A 78 0.19 -8.40 -0.33
CA GLY A 78 0.33 -9.50 -1.28
C GLY A 78 -0.78 -9.60 -2.34
N HIS A 79 -1.96 -9.04 -2.07
CA HIS A 79 -3.15 -9.24 -2.91
C HIS A 79 -3.70 -7.96 -3.54
N CYS A 80 -3.17 -6.79 -3.18
CA CYS A 80 -3.67 -5.53 -3.72
C CYS A 80 -3.13 -5.30 -5.13
N ARG A 81 -3.93 -5.68 -6.13
CA ARG A 81 -3.66 -5.35 -7.53
C ARG A 81 -3.98 -3.87 -7.78
N HIS A 82 -2.97 -3.07 -8.05
CA HIS A 82 -3.15 -1.67 -8.44
C HIS A 82 -3.15 -1.54 -9.97
N SER A 83 -4.04 -0.70 -10.51
CA SER A 83 -3.89 -0.20 -11.88
C SER A 83 -2.70 0.76 -11.93
N ASP A 84 -1.91 0.74 -13.00
CA ASP A 84 -0.62 1.44 -13.11
C ASP A 84 -0.68 2.92 -12.65
N GLU A 85 -1.75 3.65 -12.96
CA GLU A 85 -1.93 5.08 -12.59
C GLU A 85 -2.09 5.34 -11.09
N MET A 86 -2.67 4.42 -10.31
CA MET A 86 -2.86 4.60 -8.86
C MET A 86 -1.77 3.90 -8.03
N SER A 87 -0.89 3.14 -8.68
CA SER A 87 0.15 2.35 -8.00
C SER A 87 1.12 3.25 -7.22
N THR A 88 1.57 4.36 -7.78
CA THR A 88 2.57 5.25 -7.17
C THR A 88 2.03 5.94 -5.92
N LEU A 89 0.80 6.47 -5.99
CA LEU A 89 0.17 7.15 -4.85
C LEU A 89 -0.15 6.18 -3.71
N ILE A 90 -0.66 5.00 -4.02
CA ILE A 90 -0.93 4.00 -2.98
C ILE A 90 0.38 3.49 -2.37
N ASN A 91 1.41 3.27 -3.18
CA ASN A 91 2.73 2.90 -2.68
C ASN A 91 3.34 3.98 -1.77
N ASP A 92 3.20 5.26 -2.11
CA ASP A 92 3.70 6.35 -1.28
C ASP A 92 2.89 6.50 0.01
N LEU A 93 1.57 6.32 -0.04
CA LEU A 93 0.73 6.29 1.16
C LEU A 93 1.12 5.10 2.06
N PHE A 94 1.36 3.93 1.47
CA PHE A 94 1.83 2.75 2.19
C PHE A 94 3.22 2.97 2.83
N LYS A 95 4.16 3.62 2.13
CA LYS A 95 5.46 4.01 2.72
C LYS A 95 5.28 4.95 3.92
N LYS A 96 4.35 5.90 3.85
CA LYS A 96 4.05 6.80 4.99
C LYS A 96 3.45 6.03 6.17
N CYS A 97 2.50 5.14 5.93
CA CYS A 97 1.97 4.26 6.98
C CYS A 97 3.06 3.35 7.60
N ARG A 98 4.06 2.92 6.83
CA ARG A 98 5.23 2.21 7.35
C ARG A 98 6.09 3.09 8.26
N MET A 99 6.32 4.36 7.88
CA MET A 99 7.09 5.31 8.70
C MET A 99 6.35 5.69 10.00
N GLU A 100 5.02 5.69 10.01
CA GLU A 100 4.18 6.02 11.17
C GLU A 100 3.96 4.84 12.14
N GLY A 101 4.67 3.71 11.98
CA GLY A 101 4.77 2.68 13.02
C GLY A 101 3.83 1.48 12.88
N ILE A 102 3.37 1.14 11.67
CA ILE A 102 2.94 -0.24 11.40
C ILE A 102 4.21 -1.07 11.23
N ALA A 103 4.70 -1.64 12.34
CA ALA A 103 5.79 -2.60 12.33
C ALA A 103 5.33 -3.89 11.64
N MET A 104 5.45 -3.93 10.31
CA MET A 104 5.65 -5.19 9.61
C MET A 104 7.07 -5.63 9.96
N PRO A 105 7.33 -6.88 10.40
CA PRO A 105 8.71 -7.32 10.57
C PRO A 105 9.41 -7.21 9.22
N TYR A 106 10.49 -6.45 9.19
CA TYR A 106 11.40 -6.37 8.06
C TYR A 106 11.72 -7.78 7.56
N THR A 107 11.27 -8.13 6.35
CA THR A 107 11.42 -9.50 5.85
C THR A 107 12.83 -9.70 5.31
N MET A 108 13.24 -10.97 5.19
CA MET A 108 14.56 -11.30 4.67
C MET A 108 14.72 -10.84 3.21
N GLU A 109 13.64 -10.82 2.44
CA GLU A 109 13.60 -10.31 1.07
C GLU A 109 13.77 -8.78 1.01
N ASP A 110 13.19 -8.06 1.97
CA ASP A 110 13.39 -6.61 2.11
C ASP A 110 14.85 -6.30 2.49
N TYR A 111 15.45 -7.10 3.39
CA TYR A 111 16.88 -7.05 3.67
C TYR A 111 17.73 -7.27 2.43
N GLN A 112 17.46 -8.34 1.67
CA GLN A 112 18.23 -8.63 0.47
C GLN A 112 18.12 -7.51 -0.57
N ARG A 113 16.93 -6.93 -0.75
CA ARG A 113 16.71 -5.85 -1.72
C ARG A 113 17.44 -4.57 -1.33
N ASP A 114 17.36 -4.17 -0.06
CA ASP A 114 18.01 -2.96 0.43
C ASP A 114 19.52 -3.14 0.52
N TYR A 115 19.99 -4.31 0.97
CA TYR A 115 21.41 -4.67 0.97
C TYR A 115 22.01 -4.59 -0.44
N VAL A 116 21.35 -5.18 -1.45
CA VAL A 116 21.82 -5.09 -2.84
C VAL A 116 21.82 -3.64 -3.32
N ARG A 117 20.74 -2.88 -3.09
CA ARG A 117 20.65 -1.47 -3.52
C ARG A 117 21.79 -0.62 -2.94
N GLU A 118 22.07 -0.81 -1.65
CA GLU A 118 23.09 -0.05 -0.94
C GLU A 118 24.50 -0.55 -1.19
N HIS A 119 24.71 -1.82 -1.57
CA HIS A 119 26.05 -2.42 -1.66
C HIS A 119 26.49 -2.75 -3.09
N ILE A 120 25.62 -2.67 -4.09
CA ILE A 120 25.97 -2.99 -5.49
C ILE A 120 27.08 -2.09 -6.04
N HIS A 121 27.22 -0.87 -5.51
CA HIS A 121 28.30 0.04 -5.86
C HIS A 121 29.67 -0.39 -5.30
N LYS A 122 29.72 -1.36 -4.38
CA LYS A 122 30.97 -1.92 -3.84
C LYS A 122 31.56 -3.01 -4.74
N LEU A 123 30.74 -3.60 -5.61
CA LEU A 123 31.22 -4.54 -6.64
C LEU A 123 31.95 -3.78 -7.75
N PRO A 124 32.99 -4.37 -8.37
CA PRO A 124 33.61 -3.78 -9.55
C PRO A 124 32.58 -3.67 -10.70
N PRO A 125 32.66 -2.63 -11.56
CA PRO A 125 31.67 -2.37 -12.61
C PRO A 125 31.35 -3.60 -13.45
N GLU A 126 32.36 -4.39 -13.81
CA GLU A 126 32.25 -5.59 -14.64
C GLU A 126 31.36 -6.65 -13.99
N GLU A 127 31.39 -6.78 -12.67
CA GLU A 127 30.56 -7.76 -11.94
C GLU A 127 29.11 -7.29 -11.81
N ARG A 128 28.85 -5.98 -11.80
CA ARG A 128 27.49 -5.42 -11.75
C ARG A 128 26.68 -5.75 -13.00
N PHE A 129 27.35 -5.86 -14.14
CA PHE A 129 26.71 -6.08 -15.45
C PHE A 129 26.67 -7.56 -15.87
N ARG A 130 27.23 -8.48 -15.07
CA ARG A 130 27.29 -9.92 -15.40
C ARG A 130 25.91 -10.55 -15.62
N GLY A 131 24.87 -10.08 -14.91
CA GLY A 131 23.47 -10.55 -15.09
C GLY A 131 22.73 -9.93 -16.27
N LEU A 132 23.30 -8.91 -16.93
CA LEU A 132 22.68 -8.17 -18.04
C LEU A 132 23.22 -8.61 -19.41
N GLY A 133 24.12 -9.61 -19.45
CA GLY A 133 24.67 -10.16 -20.70
C GLY A 133 25.62 -9.22 -21.46
N LEU A 134 26.05 -8.12 -20.83
CA LEU A 134 26.95 -7.16 -21.46
C LEU A 134 28.39 -7.70 -21.51
N SER A 135 29.01 -7.62 -22.68
CA SER A 135 30.41 -7.97 -22.88
C SER A 135 31.33 -6.96 -22.15
N GLY A 136 32.50 -7.42 -21.70
CA GLY A 136 33.48 -6.57 -21.01
C GLY A 136 33.91 -5.34 -21.83
N GLU A 137 33.81 -5.39 -23.16
CA GLU A 137 34.07 -4.25 -24.05
C GLU A 137 32.97 -3.18 -24.01
N GLU A 138 31.72 -3.58 -23.83
CA GLU A 138 30.56 -2.66 -23.78
C GLU A 138 30.54 -1.90 -22.45
N VAL A 139 30.89 -2.59 -21.36
CA VAL A 139 31.04 -1.97 -20.03
C VAL A 139 32.14 -0.91 -20.03
N ARG A 140 33.29 -1.20 -20.66
CA ARG A 140 34.41 -0.26 -20.78
C ARG A 140 34.03 1.01 -21.51
N LYS A 141 33.36 0.90 -22.67
CA LYS A 141 32.86 2.06 -23.43
C LYS A 141 31.90 2.94 -22.61
N ILE A 142 31.01 2.34 -21.81
CA ILE A 142 30.07 3.07 -20.95
C ILE A 142 30.79 3.79 -19.80
N THR A 143 31.79 3.15 -19.18
CA THR A 143 32.59 3.77 -18.12
C THR A 143 33.54 4.86 -18.64
N GLU A 144 34.09 4.71 -19.85
CA GLU A 144 34.97 5.68 -20.49
C GLU A 144 34.20 6.90 -21.02
N SER A 145 32.99 6.68 -21.55
CA SER A 145 32.09 7.78 -21.98
C SER A 145 31.68 8.71 -20.83
N LYS A 146 31.75 8.27 -19.57
CA LYS A 146 31.51 9.12 -18.39
C LYS A 146 32.76 9.88 -17.90
N LYS A 147 33.94 9.60 -18.43
CA LYS A 147 35.23 10.17 -18.00
C LYS A 147 35.72 11.34 -18.85
N GLN A 148 35.02 11.70 -19.93
CA GLN A 148 35.25 12.94 -20.67
C GLN A 148 34.24 14.02 -20.23
N PRO A 149 34.58 14.88 -19.26
CA PRO A 149 33.92 16.16 -19.14
C PRO A 149 34.41 17.08 -20.27
N ARG A 150 33.51 17.94 -20.77
CA ARG A 150 33.91 19.16 -21.48
C ARG A 150 34.69 20.08 -20.54
#